data_AF-A0A9W3P763-F1
#
_entry.id   AF-A0A9W3P763-F1
#
_cell.length_a   1.000
_cell.length_b   1.000
_cell.length_c   1.000
_cell.angle_alpha   90.00
_cell.angle_beta   90.00
_cell.angle_gamma   90.00
#
_symmetry.space_group_name_H-M   'P 1'
#
loop_
_entity.id
_entity.type
_entity.pdbx_description
1 polymer ?
#
loop_
_entity_poly.entity_id
_entity_poly.type
_entity_poly.pdbx_seq_one_letter_code
_entity_poly.pdbx_strand_id
1 'polypeptide(L)' 'MSGINNTIHDCLISVTGRAPEQDLMKRVIRLLPASILLLAEHWGPNDTEFRDKTLIWISNNKKMLEGELCGIN' A
#
# COMPACT_ATOMS: atom_id res chain seq x y z
N MET A 1 -4.94 15.69 -7.86
CA MET A 1 -5.20 14.33 -7.35
C MET A 1 -4.26 13.38 -8.07
N SER A 2 -3.39 12.56 -7.47
CA SER A 2 -2.98 12.36 -6.08
C SER A 2 -1.66 11.57 -6.12
N GLY A 3 -0.53 12.16 -5.72
CA GLY A 3 0.77 11.46 -5.73
C GLY A 3 0.79 10.21 -4.85
N ILE A 4 0.03 10.22 -3.75
CA ILE A 4 -0.12 9.09 -2.81
C ILE A 4 -0.64 7.84 -3.52
N ASN A 5 -1.63 7.98 -4.39
CA ASN A 5 -2.24 6.85 -5.08
C ASN A 5 -1.24 6.17 -6.02
N ASN A 6 -0.40 6.94 -6.71
CA ASN A 6 0.62 6.38 -7.59
C ASN A 6 1.68 5.61 -6.80
N THR A 7 2.14 6.16 -5.66
CA THR A 7 3.14 5.48 -4.82
C THR A 7 2.59 4.18 -4.24
N ILE A 8 1.35 4.19 -3.73
CA ILE A 8 0.71 2.97 -3.21
C ILE A 8 0.50 1.95 -4.33
N HIS A 9 0.07 2.39 -5.52
CA HIS A 9 -0.11 1.54 -6.68
C HIS A 9 1.21 0.85 -7.11
N ASP A 10 2.30 1.61 -7.18
CA ASP A 10 3.65 1.09 -7.48
C ASP A 10 4.10 0.06 -6.43
N CYS A 11 3.93 0.38 -5.13
CA CYS A 11 4.28 -0.53 -4.04
C CYS A 11 3.47 -1.81 -4.09
N LEU A 12 2.17 -1.73 -4.38
CA LEU A 12 1.30 -2.88 -4.52
C LEU A 12 1.75 -3.78 -5.67
N ILE A 13 2.03 -3.23 -6.86
CA ILE A 13 2.56 -4.00 -8.00
C ILE A 13 3.87 -4.67 -7.62
N SER A 14 4.76 -3.97 -6.92
CA SER A 14 6.05 -4.51 -6.49
C SER A 14 5.91 -5.72 -5.55
N VAL A 15 4.92 -5.70 -4.64
CA VAL A 15 4.70 -6.77 -3.63
C VAL A 15 3.84 -7.92 -4.16
N THR A 16 2.77 -7.61 -4.88
CA THR A 16 1.80 -8.59 -5.36
C THR A 16 2.19 -9.14 -6.74
N GLY A 17 3.01 -8.42 -7.49
CA GLY A 17 3.35 -8.72 -8.89
C GLY A 17 2.22 -8.45 -9.88
N ARG A 18 1.09 -7.87 -9.42
CA ARG A 18 -0.12 -7.66 -10.22
C ARG A 18 -0.68 -6.26 -10.00
N ALA A 19 -1.31 -5.71 -11.03
CA ALA A 19 -1.98 -4.42 -10.95
C ALA A 19 -3.08 -4.47 -9.87
N PRO A 20 -3.02 -3.64 -8.82
CA PRO A 20 -4.04 -3.64 -7.78
C PRO A 20 -5.36 -3.10 -8.32
N GLU A 21 -6.46 -3.71 -7.89
CA GLU A 21 -7.79 -3.20 -8.19
C GLU A 21 -8.04 -1.86 -7.47
N GLN A 22 -8.92 -1.03 -8.03
CA GLN A 22 -9.30 0.24 -7.40
C GLN A 22 -9.88 0.06 -6.00
N ASP A 23 -10.58 -1.04 -5.75
CA ASP A 23 -11.10 -1.36 -4.42
C ASP A 23 -10.00 -1.74 -3.43
N LEU A 24 -9.00 -2.51 -3.88
CA LEU A 24 -7.82 -2.84 -3.09
C LEU A 24 -7.04 -1.57 -2.72
N MET A 25 -6.86 -0.64 -3.67
CA MET A 25 -6.22 0.65 -3.39
C MET A 25 -6.97 1.44 -2.31
N LYS A 26 -8.30 1.56 -2.42
CA LYS A 26 -9.11 2.25 -1.40
C LYS A 26 -9.03 1.57 -0.03
N ARG A 27 -9.03 0.23 0.00
CA ARG A 27 -8.82 -0.54 1.23
C ARG A 27 -7.45 -0.25 1.85
N VAL A 28 -6.38 -0.31 1.06
CA VAL A 28 -5.01 -0.04 1.54
C VAL A 28 -4.89 1.36 2.09
N ILE A 29 -5.42 2.38 1.40
CA ILE A 29 -5.44 3.77 1.88
C ILE A 29 -6.17 3.90 3.23
N ARG A 30 -7.28 3.16 3.40
CA ARG A 30 -8.07 3.17 4.64
C ARG A 30 -7.42 2.38 5.78
N LEU A 31 -6.63 1.36 5.47
CA LEU A 31 -5.97 0.48 6.44
C LEU A 31 -4.56 0.96 6.79
N LEU A 32 -3.97 1.82 5.96
CA LEU A 32 -2.66 2.41 6.20
C LEU A 32 -2.66 3.15 7.54
N PRO A 33 -1.65 2.93 8.40
CA PRO A 33 -1.55 3.63 9.66
C PRO A 33 -1.38 5.12 9.43
N ALA A 34 -2.02 5.91 10.29
CA ALA A 34 -1.97 7.37 10.23
C ALA A 34 -0.54 7.92 10.23
N SER A 35 0.41 7.23 10.87
CA SER A 35 1.83 7.60 10.86
C SER A 35 2.44 7.60 9.45
N ILE A 36 2.02 6.69 8.56
CA ILE A 36 2.48 6.66 7.17
C ILE A 36 1.78 7.76 6.37
N LEU A 37 0.48 7.98 6.59
CA LEU A 37 -0.26 9.07 5.95
C LEU A 37 0.31 10.46 6.33
N LEU A 38 0.70 10.64 7.59
CA LEU A 38 1.36 11.86 8.08
C LEU A 38 2.70 12.10 7.38
N LEU A 39 3.46 11.05 7.03
CA LEU A 39 4.69 11.23 6.25
C LEU A 39 4.40 11.79 4.85
N ALA A 40 3.35 11.29 4.19
CA ALA A 40 2.94 11.86 2.91
C ALA A 40 2.42 13.31 3.03
N GLU A 41 1.84 13.67 4.16
CA GLU A 41 1.39 15.04 4.43
C GLU A 41 2.55 15.98 4.75
N HIS A 42 3.53 15.52 5.54
CA HIS A 42 4.67 16.32 5.99
C HIS A 42 5.80 16.42 4.96
N TRP A 43 6.13 15.31 4.28
CA TRP A 43 7.28 15.20 3.38
C TRP A 43 6.85 15.03 1.92
N GLY A 44 5.58 14.76 1.68
CA GLY A 44 5.04 14.52 0.36
C GLY A 44 4.98 13.04 -0.01
N PRO A 45 4.16 12.68 -1.02
CA PRO A 45 3.98 11.29 -1.45
C PRO A 45 5.18 10.67 -2.17
N ASN A 46 6.15 11.50 -2.55
CA ASN A 46 7.37 11.07 -3.25
C ASN A 46 8.55 10.86 -2.29
N ASP A 47 8.30 11.02 -0.99
CA ASP A 47 9.31 10.76 0.02
C ASP A 47 9.70 9.27 0.03
N THR A 48 11.00 9.01 0.17
CA THR A 48 11.53 7.65 0.10
C THR A 48 11.14 6.85 1.33
N GLU A 49 11.06 7.49 2.50
CA GLU A 49 10.64 6.84 3.74
C GLU A 49 9.14 6.51 3.72
N PHE A 50 8.31 7.41 3.17
CA PHE A 50 6.90 7.11 2.93
C PHE A 50 6.73 5.85 2.06
N ARG A 51 7.48 5.77 0.95
CA ARG A 51 7.44 4.63 0.03
C ARG A 51 7.92 3.34 0.69
N ASP A 52 9.05 3.38 1.41
CA ASP A 52 9.64 2.21 2.08
C ASP A 52 8.71 1.65 3.18
N LYS A 53 8.17 2.52 4.04
CA LYS A 53 7.21 2.11 5.07
C LYS A 53 5.92 1.55 4.47
N THR A 54 5.43 2.15 3.39
CA THR A 54 4.26 1.65 2.65
C THR A 54 4.53 0.25 2.09
N LEU A 55 5.69 0.04 1.47
CA LEU A 55 6.15 -1.26 0.96
C LEU A 55 6.22 -2.32 2.07
N ILE A 56 6.87 -2.00 3.19
CA ILE A 56 6.99 -2.89 4.35
C ILE A 56 5.60 -3.23 4.91
N TRP A 57 4.71 -2.24 5.03
CA TRP A 57 3.36 -2.47 5.54
C TRP A 57 2.56 -3.39 4.59
N ILE A 58 2.58 -3.14 3.29
CA ILE A 58 1.89 -3.97 2.29
C ILE A 58 2.46 -5.38 2.29
N SER A 59 3.79 -5.54 2.36
CA SER A 59 4.45 -6.85 2.40
C SER A 59 4.04 -7.66 3.63
N ASN A 60 4.02 -7.04 4.82
CA ASN A 60 3.56 -7.69 6.05
C ASN A 60 2.07 -8.03 6.03
N ASN A 61 1.24 -7.15 5.43
CA ASN A 61 -0.20 -7.33 5.34
C ASN A 61 -0.62 -8.05 4.04
N LYS A 62 0.32 -8.52 3.22
CA LYS A 62 0.05 -9.18 1.94
C LYS A 62 -0.92 -10.34 2.12
N LYS A 63 -0.72 -11.16 3.15
CA LYS A 63 -1.63 -12.27 3.49
C LYS A 63 -3.04 -11.83 3.85
N MET A 64 -3.22 -10.65 4.43
CA MET A 64 -4.54 -10.07 4.72
C MET A 64 -5.20 -9.52 3.46
N LEU A 65 -4.40 -8.91 2.58
CA LEU A 65 -4.85 -8.33 1.31
C LEU A 65 -5.19 -9.41 0.27
N GLU A 66 -4.45 -10.51 0.27
CA GLU A 66 -4.62 -11.68 -0.62
C GLU A 66 -5.46 -12.79 0.03
N GLY A 67 -5.84 -12.60 1.31
CA GLY A 67 -6.35 -13.63 2.22
C GLY A 67 -7.73 -14.20 1.89
N GLU A 68 -8.41 -13.72 0.85
CA GLU A 68 -9.55 -14.45 0.28
C GLU A 68 -9.11 -15.62 -0.64
N LEU A 69 -7.81 -15.86 -0.85
CA LEU A 69 -7.34 -16.93 -1.75
C LEU A 69 -6.40 -17.99 -1.16
N CYS A 70 -6.15 -18.07 0.15
CA CYS A 70 -5.35 -19.20 0.67
C CYS A 70 -5.73 -19.65 2.08
N GLY A 71 -6.85 -20.36 2.15
CA GLY A 71 -7.19 -21.32 3.20
C GLY A 71 -7.29 -22.76 2.65
N ILE A 72 -6.51 -23.10 1.61
CA ILE A 72 -6.39 -24.48 1.12
C ILE A 72 -4.91 -24.80 0.96
N ASN A 73 -4.29 -25.33 2.01
CA ASN A 73 -3.45 -26.52 1.96
C ASN A 73 -3.07 -26.95 3.38
#